data_AF-A0A945SRQ1-F1
#
_entry.id   AF-A0A945SRQ1-F1
#
_cell.length_a   1.000
_cell.length_b   1.000
_cell.length_c   1.000
_cell.angle_alpha   90.00
_cell.angle_beta   90.00
_cell.angle_gamma   90.00
#
_symmetry.space_group_name_H-M   'P 1'
#
loop_
_entity.id
_entity.type
_entity.pdbx_description
1 polymer ?
#
loop_
_entity_poly.entity_id
_entity_poly.type
_entity_poly.pdbx_seq_one_letter_code
_entity_poly.pdbx_strand_id
1 'polypeptide(L)'
;KKDAILTSIISQVTPSESSVIKRVAYEPMFTEHLRDHLGIKGVIKVSMHEPLTNIRKLIIVICERGMPSTEIWRALYGAASLHRAAGKYVIAVNDDIDPDNADAVFWAMAYRANPALDVEILKHRDSGHGPRSDRAGGEDASVLFDATLKEDFPPISLPKKEFMLNAKEIWEELGLPELKPQVPWHGYSLGEWEEEFDVMAKRAVESDYFKTGEIIAQRRRSDLTMNTEVRTLKDEDD
;
A
#
# COMPACT_ATOMS: atom_id res chain seq x y z
N LYS A 1 6.81 35.62 -33.88
CA LYS A 1 6.07 35.14 -35.08
C LYS A 1 4.88 36.07 -35.31
N LYS A 2 4.44 36.27 -36.56
CA LYS A 2 3.23 37.06 -36.86
C LYS A 2 1.96 36.41 -36.29
N ASP A 3 1.91 35.07 -36.26
CA ASP A 3 0.86 34.27 -35.61
C ASP A 3 1.42 33.58 -34.36
N ALA A 4 1.66 34.34 -33.29
CA ALA A 4 2.15 33.76 -32.04
C ALA A 4 1.01 33.10 -31.26
N ILE A 5 1.20 31.84 -30.84
CA ILE A 5 0.31 31.16 -29.89
C ILE A 5 0.88 31.38 -28.49
N LEU A 6 0.08 31.96 -27.61
CA LEU A 6 0.40 32.06 -26.19
C LEU A 6 -0.08 30.79 -25.49
N THR A 7 0.86 29.94 -25.06
CA THR A 7 0.54 28.81 -24.19
C THR A 7 0.40 29.28 -22.75
N SER A 8 -0.62 28.80 -22.06
CA SER A 8 -0.88 29.08 -20.64
C SER A 8 -1.18 27.78 -19.93
N ILE A 9 -0.89 27.72 -18.63
CA ILE A 9 -1.24 26.60 -17.76
C ILE A 9 -2.07 27.12 -16.58
N ILE A 10 -3.06 26.36 -16.15
CA ILE A 10 -3.86 26.71 -14.97
C ILE A 10 -3.35 25.92 -13.77
N SER A 11 -3.03 26.65 -12.69
CA SER A 11 -2.64 26.07 -11.40
C SER A 11 -3.72 26.39 -10.36
N GLN A 12 -4.46 25.36 -9.95
CA GLN A 12 -5.58 25.46 -9.00
C GLN A 12 -5.50 24.32 -7.97
N VAL A 13 -6.58 24.09 -7.21
CA VAL A 13 -6.72 22.91 -6.34
C VAL A 13 -6.47 21.67 -7.17
N THR A 14 -5.67 20.75 -6.63
CA THR A 14 -5.27 19.54 -7.34
C THR A 14 -6.40 18.50 -7.33
N PRO A 15 -6.63 17.77 -8.43
CA PRO A 15 -5.79 17.69 -9.64
C PRO A 15 -5.95 18.90 -10.58
N SER A 16 -4.83 19.32 -11.18
CA SER A 16 -4.75 20.44 -12.12
C SER A 16 -3.67 20.17 -13.17
N GLU A 17 -3.72 20.85 -14.32
CA GLU A 17 -2.69 20.71 -15.37
C GLU A 17 -1.26 20.87 -14.81
N SER A 18 -1.06 21.86 -13.94
CA SER A 18 0.24 22.11 -13.31
C SER A 18 0.71 20.97 -12.41
N SER A 19 -0.19 20.32 -11.67
CA SER A 19 0.18 19.25 -10.75
C SER A 19 0.44 17.94 -11.48
N VAL A 20 -0.34 17.62 -12.52
CA VAL A 20 -0.11 16.43 -13.36
C VAL A 20 1.23 16.52 -14.08
N ILE A 21 1.55 17.66 -14.71
CA ILE A 21 2.86 17.87 -15.37
C ILE A 21 4.02 17.70 -14.38
N LYS A 22 3.87 18.26 -13.16
CA LYS A 22 4.90 18.12 -12.13
C LYS A 22 5.00 16.68 -11.61
N ARG A 23 3.89 15.94 -11.50
CA ARG A 23 3.89 14.55 -11.03
C ARG A 23 4.75 13.67 -11.94
N VAL A 24 4.56 13.82 -13.25
CA VAL A 24 5.34 13.11 -14.29
C VAL A 24 6.83 13.42 -14.21
N ALA A 25 7.22 14.59 -13.71
CA ALA A 25 8.63 14.94 -13.51
C ALA A 25 9.18 14.52 -12.13
N TYR A 26 8.39 14.68 -11.07
CA TYR A 26 8.87 14.53 -9.70
C TYR A 26 8.90 13.07 -9.24
N GLU A 27 7.93 12.25 -9.62
CA GLU A 27 7.93 10.83 -9.26
C GLU A 27 9.19 10.11 -9.78
N PRO A 28 9.59 10.26 -11.07
CA PRO A 28 10.87 9.72 -11.54
C PRO A 28 12.07 10.33 -10.83
N MET A 29 12.09 11.64 -10.58
CA MET A 29 13.19 12.31 -9.88
C MET A 29 13.42 11.74 -8.48
N PHE A 30 12.34 11.51 -7.71
CA PHE A 30 12.44 10.87 -6.39
C PHE A 30 12.87 9.41 -6.51
N THR A 31 12.33 8.67 -7.48
CA THR A 31 12.68 7.27 -7.72
C THR A 31 14.17 7.12 -8.05
N GLU A 32 14.68 7.90 -9.00
CA GLU A 32 16.09 7.94 -9.39
C GLU A 32 16.98 8.35 -8.21
N HIS A 33 16.55 9.32 -7.39
CA HIS A 33 17.30 9.70 -6.21
C HIS A 33 17.47 8.55 -5.22
N LEU A 34 16.40 7.85 -4.88
CA LEU A 34 16.47 6.74 -3.91
C LEU A 34 17.24 5.55 -4.47
N ARG A 35 16.91 5.12 -5.69
CA ARG A 35 17.47 3.91 -6.28
C ARG A 35 18.89 4.12 -6.80
N ASP A 36 19.11 5.17 -7.59
CA ASP A 36 20.31 5.32 -8.41
C ASP A 36 21.35 6.22 -7.72
N HIS A 37 20.93 7.31 -7.06
CA HIS A 37 21.87 8.21 -6.36
C HIS A 37 22.24 7.71 -4.96
N LEU A 38 21.27 7.25 -4.16
CA LEU A 38 21.52 6.71 -2.82
C LEU A 38 21.82 5.20 -2.82
N GLY A 39 21.62 4.53 -3.96
CA GLY A 39 21.92 3.10 -4.13
C GLY A 39 21.04 2.18 -3.28
N ILE A 40 19.82 2.62 -2.93
CA ILE A 40 18.93 1.87 -2.04
C ILE A 40 18.24 0.78 -2.83
N LYS A 41 18.47 -0.48 -2.44
CA LYS A 41 17.95 -1.65 -3.16
C LYS A 41 16.56 -2.03 -2.66
N GLY A 42 15.69 -2.43 -3.57
CA GLY A 42 14.31 -2.82 -3.26
C GLY A 42 13.29 -1.69 -3.37
N VAL A 43 13.72 -0.44 -3.64
CA VAL A 43 12.78 0.63 -4.03
C VAL A 43 12.35 0.41 -5.47
N ILE A 44 11.05 0.20 -5.69
CA ILE A 44 10.46 -0.02 -7.01
C ILE A 44 10.18 1.32 -7.69
N LYS A 45 9.43 2.19 -7.01
CA LYS A 45 9.09 3.54 -7.47
C LYS A 45 8.61 4.42 -6.32
N VAL A 46 8.54 5.71 -6.58
CA VAL A 46 7.89 6.69 -5.72
C VAL A 46 6.61 7.17 -6.38
N SER A 47 5.53 7.24 -5.61
CA SER A 47 4.28 7.88 -6.00
C SER A 47 4.01 9.11 -5.14
N MET A 48 3.45 10.14 -5.74
CA MET A 48 3.12 11.39 -5.08
C MET A 48 1.61 11.63 -5.17
N HIS A 49 0.92 11.52 -4.03
CA HIS A 49 -0.53 11.67 -3.97
C HIS A 49 -0.95 13.08 -4.39
N GLU A 50 -1.89 13.18 -5.34
CA GLU A 50 -2.27 14.44 -5.97
C GLU A 50 -3.56 15.06 -5.40
N PRO A 51 -4.70 14.33 -5.30
CA PRO A 51 -5.98 14.94 -4.96
C PRO A 51 -5.93 15.71 -3.64
N LEU A 52 -6.26 17.01 -3.66
CA LEU A 52 -6.27 17.94 -2.51
C LEU A 52 -4.92 18.20 -1.82
N THR A 53 -4.03 17.21 -1.72
CA THR A 53 -2.77 17.29 -0.95
C THR A 53 -1.65 17.99 -1.70
N ASN A 54 -1.79 18.14 -3.02
CA ASN A 54 -0.69 18.38 -3.93
C ASN A 54 0.36 17.24 -3.88
N ILE A 55 1.12 17.09 -4.96
CA ILE A 55 2.17 16.06 -5.06
C ILE A 55 3.27 16.18 -3.99
N ARG A 56 3.40 17.32 -3.29
CA ARG A 56 4.54 17.54 -2.38
C ARG A 56 4.31 16.99 -0.97
N LYS A 57 3.09 17.01 -0.45
CA LYS A 57 2.89 16.80 0.99
C LYS A 57 2.91 15.32 1.38
N LEU A 58 2.35 14.45 0.54
CA LEU A 58 2.23 13.01 0.80
C LEU A 58 2.99 12.23 -0.28
N ILE A 59 4.02 11.50 0.14
CA ILE A 59 4.89 10.68 -0.72
C ILE A 59 4.75 9.22 -0.28
N ILE A 60 4.57 8.34 -1.26
CA ILE A 60 4.48 6.90 -1.05
C ILE A 60 5.69 6.26 -1.75
N VAL A 61 6.52 5.53 -1.00
CA VAL A 61 7.63 4.75 -1.51
C VAL A 61 7.15 3.31 -1.64
N ILE A 62 7.17 2.78 -2.86
CA ILE A 62 6.77 1.40 -3.13
C ILE A 62 8.02 0.53 -3.10
N CYS A 63 8.02 -0.45 -2.21
CA CYS A 63 9.15 -1.31 -1.89
C CYS A 63 8.86 -2.77 -2.24
N GLU A 64 9.89 -3.52 -2.63
CA GLU A 64 9.82 -4.97 -2.78
C GLU A 64 9.48 -5.64 -1.44
N ARG A 65 8.74 -6.76 -1.50
CA ARG A 65 8.51 -7.61 -0.33
C ARG A 65 9.84 -8.17 0.19
N GLY A 66 10.05 -8.14 1.51
CA GLY A 66 11.27 -8.64 2.14
C GLY A 66 12.46 -7.68 2.06
N MET A 67 12.28 -6.46 1.55
CA MET A 67 13.29 -5.40 1.61
C MET A 67 13.74 -5.21 3.08
N PRO A 68 15.06 -5.23 3.38
CA PRO A 68 15.54 -5.10 4.75
C PRO A 68 15.05 -3.78 5.39
N SER A 69 14.65 -3.84 6.66
CA SER A 69 14.15 -2.66 7.39
C SER A 69 15.13 -1.48 7.33
N THR A 70 16.45 -1.74 7.39
CA THR A 70 17.48 -0.70 7.25
C THR A 70 17.42 0.04 5.91
N GLU A 71 17.13 -0.68 4.80
CA GLU A 71 16.97 -0.05 3.49
C GLU A 71 15.66 0.74 3.42
N ILE A 72 14.57 0.23 4.02
CA ILE A 72 13.28 0.92 4.06
C ILE A 72 13.44 2.27 4.76
N TRP A 73 14.06 2.28 5.94
CA TRP A 73 14.32 3.51 6.68
C TRP A 73 15.25 4.45 5.91
N ARG A 74 16.31 3.94 5.25
CA ARG A 74 17.15 4.76 4.34
C ARG A 74 16.31 5.41 3.23
N ALA A 75 15.35 4.70 2.66
CA ALA A 75 14.47 5.23 1.61
C ALA A 75 13.56 6.34 2.15
N LEU A 76 12.96 6.13 3.34
CA LEU A 76 12.11 7.11 4.01
C LEU A 76 12.89 8.40 4.33
N TYR A 77 14.10 8.29 4.88
CA TYR A 77 14.97 9.44 5.16
C TYR A 77 15.43 10.16 3.89
N GLY A 78 15.81 9.39 2.85
CA GLY A 78 16.21 9.95 1.55
C GLY A 78 15.08 10.74 0.90
N ALA A 79 13.85 10.20 0.92
CA ALA A 79 12.69 10.87 0.36
C ALA A 79 12.33 12.14 1.14
N ALA A 80 12.37 12.09 2.47
CA ALA A 80 12.04 13.24 3.31
C ALA A 80 13.02 14.42 3.14
N SER A 81 14.28 14.13 2.79
CA SER A 81 15.37 15.12 2.72
C SER A 81 15.65 15.67 1.33
N LEU A 82 15.23 14.99 0.24
CA LEU A 82 15.56 15.40 -1.13
C LEU A 82 15.09 16.81 -1.50
N HIS A 83 13.86 17.18 -1.14
CA HIS A 83 13.26 18.43 -1.60
C HIS A 83 12.70 19.23 -0.43
N ARG A 84 13.18 20.47 -0.27
CA ARG A 84 12.88 21.36 0.86
C ARG A 84 11.40 21.41 1.28
N ALA A 85 10.50 21.33 0.30
CA ALA A 85 9.05 21.50 0.50
C ALA A 85 8.23 20.23 0.24
N ALA A 86 8.86 19.08 -0.10
CA ALA A 86 8.15 17.80 -0.28
C ALA A 86 8.54 16.71 0.75
N GLY A 87 7.63 15.79 1.05
CA GLY A 87 7.84 14.72 2.05
C GLY A 87 7.43 15.09 3.46
N LYS A 88 6.28 15.76 3.65
CA LYS A 88 5.72 16.00 4.98
C LYS A 88 5.21 14.71 5.61
N TYR A 89 4.55 13.87 4.81
CA TYR A 89 4.18 12.51 5.13
C TYR A 89 4.89 11.62 4.11
N VAL A 90 5.70 10.68 4.58
CA VAL A 90 6.39 9.70 3.74
C VAL A 90 6.04 8.31 4.22
N ILE A 91 5.49 7.48 3.35
CA ILE A 91 4.96 6.16 3.71
C ILE A 91 5.65 5.13 2.81
N ALA A 92 6.27 4.11 3.40
CA ALA A 92 6.73 2.94 2.67
C ALA A 92 5.62 1.87 2.67
N VAL A 93 5.31 1.32 1.50
CA VAL A 93 4.35 0.21 1.32
C VAL A 93 4.96 -0.84 0.39
N ASN A 94 4.41 -2.05 0.36
CA ASN A 94 4.82 -3.05 -0.63
C ASN A 94 4.11 -2.88 -1.97
N ASP A 95 4.55 -3.65 -2.97
CA ASP A 95 4.09 -3.64 -4.36
C ASP A 95 2.66 -4.15 -4.58
N ASP A 96 2.07 -4.76 -3.56
CA ASP A 96 0.67 -5.17 -3.54
C ASP A 96 -0.31 -4.02 -3.23
N ILE A 97 0.20 -2.86 -2.80
CA ILE A 97 -0.58 -1.66 -2.50
C ILE A 97 -0.58 -0.73 -3.71
N ASP A 98 -1.77 -0.45 -4.24
CA ASP A 98 -1.93 0.61 -5.24
C ASP A 98 -1.84 2.00 -4.56
N PRO A 99 -0.81 2.81 -4.85
CA PRO A 99 -0.65 4.12 -4.23
C PRO A 99 -1.69 5.17 -4.66
N ASP A 100 -2.40 4.97 -5.78
CA ASP A 100 -3.50 5.86 -6.19
C ASP A 100 -4.82 5.52 -5.46
N ASN A 101 -4.88 4.39 -4.74
CA ASN A 101 -6.00 4.05 -3.86
C ASN A 101 -5.67 4.38 -2.38
N ALA A 102 -6.22 5.49 -1.88
CA ALA A 102 -6.02 5.92 -0.50
C ALA A 102 -6.50 4.90 0.53
N ASP A 103 -7.58 4.16 0.26
CA ASP A 103 -8.08 3.13 1.18
C ASP A 103 -7.09 1.97 1.31
N ALA A 104 -6.42 1.58 0.22
CA ALA A 104 -5.38 0.56 0.24
C ALA A 104 -4.15 1.01 1.05
N VAL A 105 -3.73 2.27 0.90
CA VAL A 105 -2.63 2.85 1.67
C VAL A 105 -2.99 2.92 3.17
N PHE A 106 -4.19 3.37 3.51
CA PHE A 106 -4.63 3.41 4.91
C PHE A 106 -4.80 2.02 5.50
N TRP A 107 -5.27 1.04 4.73
CA TRP A 107 -5.30 -0.35 5.16
C TRP A 107 -3.89 -0.87 5.47
N ALA A 108 -2.90 -0.61 4.59
CA ALA A 108 -1.52 -0.98 4.86
C ALA A 108 -1.00 -0.32 6.15
N MET A 109 -1.25 0.97 6.36
CA MET A 109 -0.86 1.66 7.59
C MET A 109 -1.55 1.08 8.84
N ALA A 110 -2.84 0.74 8.75
CA ALA A 110 -3.61 0.26 9.90
C ALA A 110 -3.22 -1.16 10.33
N TYR A 111 -2.89 -2.03 9.37
CA TYR A 111 -2.64 -3.45 9.64
C TYR A 111 -1.17 -3.83 9.62
N ARG A 112 -0.27 -3.04 9.02
CA ARG A 112 1.15 -3.40 8.85
C ARG A 112 2.12 -2.51 9.63
N ALA A 113 1.66 -1.37 10.16
CA ALA A 113 2.50 -0.47 10.94
C ALA A 113 2.05 -0.43 12.40
N ASN A 114 2.99 -0.64 13.31
CA ASN A 114 2.82 -0.33 14.72
C ASN A 114 3.40 1.07 14.99
N PRO A 115 2.59 2.09 15.34
CA PRO A 115 3.09 3.45 15.54
C PRO A 115 4.17 3.61 16.61
N ALA A 116 4.32 2.65 17.53
CA ALA A 116 5.40 2.67 18.52
C ALA A 116 6.75 2.18 17.97
N LEU A 117 6.76 1.49 16.83
CA LEU A 117 7.95 0.84 16.24
C LEU A 117 8.26 1.37 14.82
N ASP A 118 7.22 1.64 14.04
CA ASP A 118 7.29 1.85 12.59
C ASP A 118 7.04 3.31 12.19
N VAL A 119 7.18 4.25 13.13
CA VAL A 119 6.95 5.70 12.90
C VAL A 119 8.08 6.53 13.46
N GLU A 120 8.57 7.48 12.65
CA GLU A 120 9.60 8.44 13.04
C GLU A 120 9.15 9.87 12.71
N ILE A 121 9.41 10.82 13.62
CA ILE A 121 9.08 12.24 13.44
C ILE A 121 10.37 13.05 13.28
N LEU A 122 10.54 13.66 12.11
CA LEU A 122 11.66 14.55 11.82
C LEU A 122 11.25 16.00 12.01
N LYS A 123 11.99 16.72 12.86
CA LYS A 123 11.75 18.14 13.16
C LYS A 123 12.49 19.05 12.18
N HIS A 124 12.23 20.35 12.27
CA HIS A 124 12.96 21.42 11.58
C HIS A 124 12.86 21.39 10.06
N ARG A 125 11.63 21.24 9.56
CA ARG A 125 11.33 21.25 8.14
C ARG A 125 10.80 22.62 7.69
N ASP A 126 11.12 23.04 6.47
CA ASP A 126 10.50 24.22 5.86
C ASP A 126 9.00 23.98 5.58
N SER A 127 8.15 24.96 5.92
CA SER A 127 6.69 24.85 5.72
C SER A 127 6.29 24.62 4.25
N GLY A 128 7.14 25.04 3.31
CA GLY A 128 6.96 24.85 1.89
C GLY A 128 5.80 25.65 1.32
N HIS A 129 5.14 25.07 0.32
CA HIS A 129 3.98 25.65 -0.36
C HIS A 129 2.68 25.29 0.36
N GLY A 130 1.74 26.23 0.43
CA GLY A 130 0.46 26.10 1.12
C GLY A 130 0.25 27.19 2.19
N PRO A 131 -0.84 27.11 2.97
CA PRO A 131 -1.08 28.02 4.09
C PRO A 131 0.08 27.98 5.09
N ARG A 132 0.64 29.16 5.40
CA ARG A 132 1.71 29.28 6.39
C ARG A 132 1.12 29.40 7.80
N SER A 133 1.85 28.90 8.78
CA SER A 133 1.52 29.03 10.19
C SER A 133 2.71 29.65 10.90
N ASP A 134 2.47 30.62 11.78
CA ASP A 134 3.51 31.17 12.66
C ASP A 134 3.84 30.24 13.85
N ARG A 135 3.07 29.15 14.00
CA ARG A 135 3.33 28.12 15.01
C ARG A 135 4.74 27.55 14.80
N ALA A 136 5.43 27.29 15.92
CA ALA A 136 6.80 26.76 15.91
C ALA A 136 7.79 27.62 15.08
N GLY A 137 7.56 28.94 15.01
CA GLY A 137 8.47 29.84 14.30
C GLY A 137 8.41 29.71 12.77
N GLY A 138 7.34 29.15 12.21
CA GLY A 138 7.21 28.92 10.77
C GLY A 138 7.80 27.60 10.28
N GLU A 139 8.37 26.80 11.19
CA GLU A 139 8.85 25.45 10.88
C GLU A 139 7.71 24.43 10.91
N ASP A 140 7.93 23.32 10.20
CA ASP A 140 7.05 22.16 10.14
C ASP A 140 7.85 20.90 10.53
N ALA A 141 7.21 19.73 10.47
CA ALA A 141 7.84 18.43 10.68
C ALA A 141 7.50 17.47 9.53
N SER A 142 8.33 16.43 9.36
CA SER A 142 7.97 15.24 8.59
C SER A 142 7.60 14.11 9.53
N VAL A 143 6.70 13.23 9.09
CA VAL A 143 6.46 11.93 9.71
C VAL A 143 6.66 10.84 8.67
N LEU A 144 7.40 9.81 9.08
CA LEU A 144 7.75 8.65 8.28
C LEU A 144 6.99 7.44 8.80
N PHE A 145 6.45 6.62 7.91
CA PHE A 145 5.75 5.38 8.24
C PHE A 145 6.35 4.22 7.47
N ASP A 146 6.74 3.17 8.18
CA ASP A 146 7.04 1.87 7.57
C ASP A 146 5.80 0.98 7.60
N ALA A 147 4.93 1.14 6.59
CA ALA A 147 3.72 0.33 6.39
C ALA A 147 3.95 -0.88 5.46
N THR A 148 5.20 -1.37 5.37
CA THR A 148 5.50 -2.64 4.70
C THR A 148 5.07 -3.83 5.55
N LEU A 149 4.75 -4.94 4.91
CA LEU A 149 4.36 -6.20 5.53
C LEU A 149 5.57 -6.82 6.23
N LYS A 150 5.49 -6.95 7.57
CA LYS A 150 6.59 -7.44 8.41
C LYS A 150 6.61 -8.96 8.55
N GLU A 151 5.45 -9.59 8.41
CA GLU A 151 5.24 -11.03 8.50
C GLU A 151 4.11 -11.45 7.54
N ASP A 152 4.09 -12.73 7.20
CA ASP A 152 3.07 -13.27 6.30
C ASP A 152 1.68 -13.16 6.95
N PHE A 153 0.71 -12.67 6.17
CA PHE A 153 -0.68 -12.50 6.60
C PHE A 153 -1.60 -13.43 5.81
N PRO A 154 -2.81 -13.73 6.33
CA PRO A 154 -3.81 -14.45 5.55
C PRO A 154 -4.17 -13.63 4.30
N PRO A 155 -4.61 -14.28 3.20
CA PRO A 155 -4.97 -13.58 1.99
C PRO A 155 -6.08 -12.56 2.27
N ILE A 156 -6.13 -11.51 1.46
CA ILE A 156 -7.26 -10.58 1.50
C ILE A 156 -8.54 -11.39 1.23
N SER A 157 -9.54 -11.22 2.10
CA SER A 157 -10.83 -11.93 2.08
C SER A 157 -11.73 -11.47 0.92
N LEU A 158 -11.23 -11.64 -0.30
CA LEU A 158 -11.90 -11.43 -1.56
C LEU A 158 -11.91 -12.74 -2.36
N PRO A 159 -12.91 -12.98 -3.21
CA PRO A 159 -12.94 -14.17 -4.05
C PRO A 159 -11.71 -14.29 -4.94
N LYS A 160 -11.34 -15.53 -5.31
CA LYS A 160 -10.28 -15.78 -6.31
C LYS A 160 -10.67 -15.14 -7.65
N LYS A 161 -9.64 -14.82 -8.44
CA LYS A 161 -9.77 -14.15 -9.74
C LYS A 161 -10.77 -14.84 -10.67
N GLU A 162 -10.76 -16.17 -10.73
CA GLU A 162 -11.66 -16.95 -11.59
C GLU A 162 -13.15 -16.68 -11.31
N PHE A 163 -13.53 -16.55 -10.03
CA PHE A 163 -14.91 -16.25 -9.65
C PHE A 163 -15.28 -14.81 -10.01
N MET A 164 -14.37 -13.86 -9.82
CA MET A 164 -14.60 -12.45 -10.17
C MET A 164 -14.73 -12.25 -11.69
N LEU A 165 -13.94 -12.98 -12.49
CA LEU A 165 -14.05 -12.97 -13.95
C LEU A 165 -15.36 -13.59 -14.42
N ASN A 166 -15.73 -14.76 -13.90
CA ASN A 166 -17.01 -15.40 -14.22
C ASN A 166 -18.21 -14.52 -13.82
N ALA A 167 -18.15 -13.88 -12.65
CA ALA A 167 -19.19 -12.94 -12.22
C ALA A 167 -19.31 -11.72 -13.15
N LYS A 168 -18.18 -11.23 -13.69
CA LYS A 168 -18.18 -10.16 -14.70
C LYS A 168 -18.85 -10.61 -16.00
N GLU A 169 -18.56 -11.81 -16.49
CA GLU A 169 -19.18 -12.34 -17.72
C GLU A 169 -20.70 -12.43 -17.57
N ILE A 170 -21.19 -12.96 -16.44
CA ILE A 170 -22.62 -13.03 -16.13
C ILE A 170 -23.23 -11.62 -16.06
N TRP A 171 -22.54 -10.67 -15.43
CA TRP A 171 -23.01 -9.28 -15.31
C TRP A 171 -23.20 -8.62 -16.68
N GLU A 172 -22.28 -8.86 -17.60
CA GLU A 172 -22.32 -8.37 -18.98
C GLU A 172 -23.42 -9.07 -19.80
N GLU A 173 -23.60 -10.38 -19.65
CA GLU A 173 -24.69 -11.15 -20.28
C GLU A 173 -26.07 -10.60 -19.89
N LEU A 174 -26.23 -10.25 -18.61
CA LEU A 174 -27.46 -9.68 -18.09
C LEU A 174 -27.73 -8.23 -18.56
N GLY A 175 -26.81 -7.61 -19.29
CA GLY A 175 -26.96 -6.24 -19.79
C GLY A 175 -26.97 -5.18 -18.68
N LEU A 176 -26.31 -5.47 -17.56
CA LEU A 176 -26.23 -4.57 -16.42
C LEU A 176 -25.26 -3.39 -16.69
N PRO A 177 -25.31 -2.30 -15.89
CA PRO A 177 -24.47 -1.13 -16.11
C PRO A 177 -22.97 -1.46 -16.13
N GLU A 178 -22.19 -0.64 -16.85
CA GLU A 178 -20.74 -0.81 -16.96
C GLU A 178 -20.06 -0.89 -15.58
N LEU A 179 -19.26 -1.94 -15.38
CA LEU A 179 -18.53 -2.17 -14.14
C LEU A 179 -17.38 -1.17 -13.98
N LYS A 180 -17.23 -0.63 -12.77
CA LYS A 180 -16.09 0.20 -12.35
C LYS A 180 -15.33 -0.49 -11.22
N PRO A 181 -14.63 -1.61 -11.50
CA PRO A 181 -13.96 -2.38 -10.48
C PRO A 181 -12.91 -1.52 -9.75
N GLN A 182 -12.86 -1.66 -8.43
CA GLN A 182 -11.84 -1.03 -7.59
C GLN A 182 -10.75 -2.06 -7.30
N VAL A 183 -9.51 -1.60 -7.18
CA VAL A 183 -8.39 -2.47 -6.80
C VAL A 183 -8.27 -2.55 -5.27
N PRO A 184 -7.95 -3.72 -4.71
CA PRO A 184 -7.81 -5.01 -5.38
C PRO A 184 -9.17 -5.59 -5.80
N TRP A 185 -9.27 -6.05 -7.05
CA TRP A 185 -10.53 -6.59 -7.59
C TRP A 185 -10.79 -8.04 -7.16
N HIS A 186 -9.75 -8.79 -6.82
CA HIS A 186 -9.84 -10.17 -6.35
C HIS A 186 -8.82 -10.41 -5.22
N GLY A 187 -9.00 -11.50 -4.48
CA GLY A 187 -8.07 -11.90 -3.43
C GLY A 187 -6.69 -12.21 -3.99
N TYR A 188 -5.68 -12.00 -3.16
CA TYR A 188 -4.30 -12.40 -3.41
C TYR A 188 -3.66 -12.85 -2.10
N SER A 189 -2.65 -13.71 -2.21
CA SER A 189 -1.94 -14.24 -1.05
C SER A 189 -1.02 -13.19 -0.44
N LEU A 190 -1.03 -13.10 0.89
CA LEU A 190 -0.07 -12.34 1.67
C LEU A 190 0.97 -13.26 2.34
N GLY A 191 1.11 -14.50 1.84
CA GLY A 191 2.08 -15.51 2.30
C GLY A 191 1.47 -16.59 3.20
N GLU A 192 0.50 -16.24 4.03
CA GLU A 192 -0.09 -17.15 5.02
C GLU A 192 -1.30 -17.90 4.44
N TRP A 193 -1.05 -18.69 3.40
CA TRP A 193 -2.07 -19.54 2.78
C TRP A 193 -1.47 -20.88 2.39
N GLU A 194 -1.67 -21.87 3.25
CA GLU A 194 -1.17 -23.23 3.04
C GLU A 194 -2.02 -24.01 2.03
N GLU A 195 -1.43 -25.06 1.45
CA GLU A 195 -2.10 -25.94 0.49
C GLU A 195 -3.35 -26.61 1.08
N GLU A 196 -3.35 -26.90 2.39
CA GLU A 196 -4.52 -27.44 3.07
C GLU A 196 -5.75 -26.51 2.92
N PHE A 197 -5.56 -25.19 3.02
CA PHE A 197 -6.65 -24.23 2.86
C PHE A 197 -7.17 -24.17 1.42
N ASP A 198 -6.32 -24.41 0.41
CA ASP A 198 -6.79 -24.54 -0.97
C ASP A 198 -7.67 -25.79 -1.16
N VAL A 199 -7.30 -26.91 -0.54
CA VAL A 199 -8.12 -28.13 -0.54
C VAL A 199 -9.46 -27.89 0.17
N MET A 200 -9.45 -27.21 1.32
CA MET A 200 -10.67 -26.85 2.03
C MET A 200 -11.56 -25.90 1.23
N ALA A 201 -10.99 -24.88 0.59
CA ALA A 201 -11.70 -23.93 -0.25
C ALA A 201 -12.31 -24.63 -1.47
N LYS A 202 -11.59 -25.56 -2.11
CA LYS A 202 -12.13 -26.37 -3.22
C LYS A 202 -13.32 -27.21 -2.79
N ARG A 203 -13.24 -27.89 -1.64
CA ARG A 203 -14.39 -28.63 -1.08
C ARG A 203 -15.59 -27.72 -0.86
N ALA A 204 -15.38 -26.49 -0.40
CA ALA A 204 -16.48 -25.54 -0.22
C ALA A 204 -17.19 -25.20 -1.54
N VAL A 205 -16.42 -24.96 -2.62
CA VAL A 205 -16.96 -24.71 -3.97
C VAL A 205 -17.71 -25.93 -4.50
N GLU A 206 -17.22 -27.14 -4.21
CA GLU A 206 -17.84 -28.42 -4.60
C GLU A 206 -19.00 -28.84 -3.69
N SER A 207 -19.40 -28.01 -2.71
CA SER A 207 -20.43 -28.31 -1.69
C SER A 207 -20.09 -29.49 -0.76
N ASP A 208 -18.81 -29.84 -0.68
CA ASP A 208 -18.22 -30.91 0.13
C ASP A 208 -17.65 -30.40 1.47
N TYR A 209 -18.04 -29.19 1.92
CA TYR A 209 -17.48 -28.52 3.10
C TYR A 209 -17.67 -29.28 4.42
N PHE A 210 -18.64 -30.19 4.52
CA PHE A 210 -18.82 -31.05 5.71
C PHE A 210 -17.60 -31.95 5.98
N LYS A 211 -16.90 -32.42 4.93
CA LYS A 211 -15.66 -33.21 5.08
C LYS A 211 -14.57 -32.43 5.80
N THR A 212 -14.45 -31.14 5.50
CA THR A 212 -13.53 -30.24 6.21
C THR A 212 -13.92 -30.12 7.69
N GLY A 213 -15.22 -30.01 7.98
CA GLY A 213 -15.73 -29.99 9.36
C GLY A 213 -15.40 -31.26 10.15
N GLU A 214 -15.50 -32.43 9.53
CA GLU A 214 -15.12 -33.71 10.14
C GLU A 214 -13.62 -33.78 10.47
N ILE A 215 -12.75 -33.33 9.57
CA ILE A 215 -11.30 -33.28 9.78
C ILE A 215 -10.95 -32.32 10.93
N ILE A 216 -11.49 -31.10 10.91
CA ILE A 216 -11.24 -30.11 11.97
C ILE A 216 -11.75 -30.59 13.33
N ALA A 217 -12.87 -31.34 13.37
CA ALA A 217 -13.39 -31.89 14.61
C ALA A 217 -12.42 -32.87 15.30
N GLN A 218 -11.56 -33.56 14.54
CA GLN A 218 -10.52 -34.43 15.08
C GLN A 218 -9.39 -33.65 15.78
N ARG A 219 -9.20 -32.37 15.45
CA ARG A 219 -8.19 -31.49 16.07
C ARG A 219 -8.64 -30.82 17.37
N ARG A 220 -9.87 -31.07 17.86
CA ARG A 220 -10.38 -30.46 19.09
C ARG A 220 -9.60 -30.94 20.31
N ARG A 221 -9.03 -30.01 21.07
CA ARG A 221 -8.39 -30.31 22.36
C ARG A 221 -8.97 -29.49 23.51
N SER A 222 -8.80 -29.99 24.73
CA SER A 222 -9.29 -29.35 25.97
C SER A 222 -8.17 -28.88 26.90
N ASP A 223 -6.92 -29.15 26.53
CA ASP A 223 -5.70 -28.83 27.27
C ASP A 223 -5.08 -27.49 26.85
N LEU A 224 -5.67 -26.81 25.87
CA LEU A 224 -5.21 -25.53 25.34
C LEU A 224 -6.10 -24.38 25.78
N THR A 225 -5.48 -23.21 25.95
CA THR A 225 -6.20 -21.96 26.15
C THR A 225 -7.01 -21.56 24.92
N MET A 226 -8.14 -20.89 25.13
CA MET A 226 -8.94 -20.34 24.02
C MET A 226 -8.11 -19.34 23.20
N ASN A 227 -8.24 -19.39 21.87
CA ASN A 227 -7.48 -18.58 20.89
C ASN A 227 -5.96 -18.82 20.91
N THR A 228 -5.51 -19.99 21.36
CA THR A 228 -4.12 -20.40 21.14
C THR A 228 -3.86 -20.48 19.63
N GLU A 229 -2.78 -19.84 19.18
CA GLU A 229 -2.42 -19.82 17.77
C GLU A 229 -2.11 -21.24 17.28
N VAL A 230 -2.95 -21.76 16.38
CA VAL A 230 -2.92 -23.15 15.95
C VAL A 230 -1.57 -23.49 15.31
N ARG A 231 -0.94 -22.54 14.62
CA ARG A 231 0.38 -22.73 13.97
C ARG A 231 1.53 -22.93 14.93
N THR A 232 1.40 -22.47 16.17
CA THR A 232 2.45 -22.66 17.18
C THR A 232 2.40 -24.07 17.77
N LEU A 233 1.32 -24.80 17.52
CA LEU A 233 1.15 -26.18 17.92
C LEU A 233 1.80 -27.04 16.83
N LYS A 234 2.96 -27.63 17.14
CA LYS A 234 3.49 -28.69 16.28
C LYS A 234 2.52 -29.86 16.34
N ASP A 235 2.12 -30.39 15.19
CA ASP A 235 1.55 -31.73 15.14
C ASP A 235 2.66 -32.69 15.61
N GLU A 236 2.36 -33.57 16.56
CA GLU A 236 3.34 -34.52 17.12
C GLU A 236 3.76 -35.62 16.11
N ASP A 237 3.22 -35.61 14.89
CA ASP A 237 3.40 -36.64 13.86
C ASP A 237 3.88 -36.06 12.51
N ASP A 238 4.97 -35.28 12.51
CA ASP A 238 5.81 -34.99 11.31
C ASP A 238 7.26 -35.46 11.51
#